data_AF-A0A179GX67-F1
#
_entry.id   AF-A0A179GX67-F1
#
_cell.length_a   1.000
_cell.length_b   1.000
_cell.length_c   1.000
_cell.angle_alpha   90.00
_cell.angle_beta   90.00
_cell.angle_gamma   90.00
#
_symmetry.space_group_name_H-M   'P 1'
#
loop_
_entity.id
_entity.type
_entity.pdbx_description
1 polymer ?
#
loop_
_entity_poly.entity_id
_entity_poly.type
_entity_poly.pdbx_seq_one_letter_code
_entity_poly.pdbx_strand_id
1 'polypeptide(L)'
;MRRAANATQMLDSIAKATGGLSVQILDPSVETLFGAVMGSRSGLVAVKGGALFLDLGGGSVQMTWVDTSQAHYEFQAALAGESLPYGAAKLTRVLEEQPPEIHQAEIGTLEEGIDRIYANLCSRFPALQAIKSTHDRGEGATVDVYMCGGGFRGYGSMLMHNDSISPYPISSINSYSVPGRVFRQTSEMRRLNREYDGKIFGMSKRRRRQFPAIATVIEAFIAAVPNIGRVTFCGGSNRQGILMMKLPLEIRESNPLDVLAQVSQKERLVFDAVLRLLQAALPDNVQPNTPTPICLGLGSLLIRRIWDRCGYDSTTNASFALHDAVTRNPDCPGLTHLTRAVLGLAVCARWGTSIGPSDEHLFQGLRRIADGHDKDASFWAMYSGAICGILPTIFPIMPEPDELLSAITLHAAIEPGKSGKRDKVILSIGLASKYQGNVNPEALADEFQSALSNKGDKAQFKTSVRVTSLS
;
A
#
# COMPACT_ATOMS: atom_id res chain seq x y z
N MET A 1 -16.18 -12.89 -26.82
CA MET A 1 -15.21 -13.28 -27.85
C MET A 1 -14.77 -14.73 -27.71
N ARG A 2 -14.02 -15.16 -26.67
CA ARG A 2 -13.50 -16.54 -26.53
C ARG A 2 -14.53 -17.67 -26.74
N ARG A 3 -15.79 -17.48 -26.32
CA ARG A 3 -16.86 -18.48 -26.40
C ARG A 3 -17.96 -18.16 -27.42
N ALA A 4 -17.83 -17.06 -28.17
CA ALA A 4 -18.90 -16.62 -29.06
C ALA A 4 -18.82 -17.34 -30.40
N ALA A 5 -19.91 -17.97 -30.85
CA ALA A 5 -19.96 -18.68 -32.13
C ALA A 5 -19.67 -17.77 -33.33
N ASN A 6 -20.01 -16.48 -33.23
CA ASN A 6 -19.76 -15.46 -34.24
C ASN A 6 -18.47 -14.64 -33.99
N ALA A 7 -17.52 -15.15 -33.19
CA ALA A 7 -16.31 -14.41 -32.84
C ALA A 7 -15.51 -13.96 -34.09
N THR A 8 -15.31 -14.84 -35.06
CA THR A 8 -14.58 -14.52 -36.31
C THR A 8 -15.22 -13.35 -37.05
N GLN A 9 -16.53 -13.39 -37.27
CA GLN A 9 -17.26 -12.30 -37.92
C GLN A 9 -17.05 -10.96 -37.21
N MET A 10 -17.07 -10.96 -35.87
CA MET A 10 -16.84 -9.74 -35.08
C MET A 10 -15.38 -9.25 -35.21
N LEU A 11 -14.38 -10.14 -35.20
CA LEU A 11 -12.98 -9.78 -35.37
C LEU A 11 -12.72 -9.20 -36.77
N ASP A 12 -13.23 -9.84 -37.82
CA ASP A 12 -13.14 -9.36 -39.19
C ASP A 12 -13.81 -7.99 -39.35
N SER A 13 -14.97 -7.80 -38.69
CA SER A 13 -15.67 -6.52 -38.71
C SER A 13 -14.86 -5.41 -38.06
N ILE A 14 -14.18 -5.70 -36.94
CA ILE A 14 -13.27 -4.75 -36.28
C ILE A 14 -12.10 -4.42 -37.21
N ALA A 15 -11.44 -5.42 -37.77
CA ALA A 15 -10.30 -5.22 -38.67
C ALA A 15 -10.70 -4.35 -39.87
N LYS A 16 -11.84 -4.65 -40.51
CA LYS A 16 -12.36 -3.86 -41.64
C LYS A 16 -12.67 -2.42 -41.25
N ALA A 17 -13.34 -2.20 -40.12
CA ALA A 17 -13.76 -0.86 -39.69
C ALA A 17 -12.59 0.03 -39.23
N THR A 18 -11.48 -0.57 -38.79
CA THR A 18 -10.32 0.13 -38.23
C THR A 18 -9.15 0.26 -39.20
N GLY A 19 -9.28 -0.26 -40.44
CA GLY A 19 -8.18 -0.28 -41.40
C GLY A 19 -7.08 -1.28 -41.07
N GLY A 20 -7.41 -2.37 -40.37
CA GLY A 20 -6.50 -3.49 -40.12
C GLY A 20 -6.07 -3.71 -38.67
N LEU A 21 -6.78 -3.17 -37.67
CA LEU A 21 -6.46 -3.46 -36.26
C LEU A 21 -6.65 -4.96 -35.98
N SER A 22 -5.55 -5.64 -35.66
CA SER A 22 -5.59 -7.03 -35.21
C SER A 22 -6.02 -7.10 -33.74
N VAL A 23 -7.00 -7.96 -33.46
CA VAL A 23 -7.49 -8.23 -32.10
C VAL A 23 -7.15 -9.67 -31.73
N GLN A 24 -6.29 -9.83 -30.72
CA GLN A 24 -5.94 -11.14 -30.18
C GLN A 24 -6.87 -11.52 -29.03
N ILE A 25 -7.47 -12.71 -29.12
CA ILE A 25 -8.24 -13.27 -28.02
C ILE A 25 -7.26 -13.91 -27.04
N LEU A 26 -7.23 -13.42 -25.81
CA LEU A 26 -6.35 -13.96 -24.78
C LEU A 26 -6.81 -15.36 -24.36
N ASP A 27 -5.86 -16.25 -24.12
CA ASP A 27 -6.09 -17.50 -23.38
C ASP A 27 -6.31 -17.22 -21.88
N PRO A 28 -6.96 -18.14 -21.14
CA PRO A 28 -7.20 -17.96 -19.70
C PRO A 28 -5.94 -17.68 -18.87
N SER A 29 -4.83 -18.37 -19.16
CA SER A 29 -3.55 -18.17 -18.45
C SER A 29 -2.93 -16.81 -18.78
N VAL A 30 -3.08 -16.34 -20.02
CA VAL A 30 -2.62 -15.00 -20.44
C VAL A 30 -3.48 -13.90 -19.81
N GLU A 31 -4.79 -14.12 -19.68
CA GLU A 31 -5.67 -13.24 -18.91
C GLU A 31 -5.31 -13.22 -17.43
N THR A 32 -4.90 -14.36 -16.86
CA THR A 32 -4.38 -14.43 -15.48
C THR A 32 -3.06 -13.65 -15.33
N LEU A 33 -2.15 -13.80 -16.29
CA LEU A 33 -0.88 -13.06 -16.34
C LEU A 33 -1.11 -11.55 -16.37
N PHE A 34 -1.98 -11.06 -17.27
CA PHE A 34 -2.18 -9.63 -17.43
C PHE A 34 -3.13 -9.03 -16.38
N GLY A 35 -4.16 -9.75 -15.97
CA GLY A 35 -5.18 -9.25 -15.06
C GLY A 35 -4.75 -9.42 -13.61
N ALA A 36 -4.85 -10.67 -13.13
CA ALA A 36 -4.57 -11.01 -11.75
C ALA A 36 -3.12 -10.69 -11.36
N VAL A 37 -2.12 -11.17 -12.11
CA VAL A 37 -0.70 -11.04 -11.76
C VAL A 37 -0.19 -9.62 -12.02
N MET A 38 0.07 -9.28 -13.28
CA MET A 38 0.77 -8.05 -13.64
C MET A 38 -0.12 -6.81 -13.55
N GLY A 39 -1.43 -6.97 -13.70
CA GLY A 39 -2.40 -5.91 -13.47
C GLY A 39 -2.38 -5.47 -12.01
N SER A 40 -2.51 -6.39 -11.06
CA SER A 40 -2.40 -6.07 -9.64
C SER A 40 -1.01 -5.57 -9.26
N ARG A 41 0.06 -6.24 -9.74
CA ARG A 41 1.45 -5.84 -9.50
C ARG A 41 1.72 -4.42 -9.98
N SER A 42 1.12 -3.96 -11.08
CA SER A 42 1.41 -2.64 -11.66
C SER A 42 1.23 -1.45 -10.71
N GLY A 43 0.52 -1.59 -9.59
CA GLY A 43 0.40 -0.54 -8.56
C GLY A 43 1.39 -0.64 -7.40
N LEU A 44 2.28 -1.64 -7.40
CA LEU A 44 3.13 -2.03 -6.27
C LEU A 44 4.61 -2.01 -6.66
N VAL A 45 5.49 -1.77 -5.68
CA VAL A 45 6.93 -1.95 -5.85
C VAL A 45 7.28 -3.45 -5.85
N ALA A 46 6.88 -4.15 -4.79
CA ALA A 46 7.14 -5.57 -4.61
C ALA A 46 6.11 -6.21 -3.68
N VAL A 47 6.01 -7.54 -3.73
CA VAL A 47 5.28 -8.40 -2.81
C VAL A 47 6.21 -9.55 -2.41
N LYS A 48 7.02 -9.29 -1.38
CA LYS A 48 8.02 -10.26 -0.87
C LYS A 48 7.35 -11.22 0.12
N GLY A 49 7.71 -12.50 0.07
CA GLY A 49 7.09 -13.55 0.90
C GLY A 49 5.74 -14.04 0.36
N GLY A 50 5.26 -13.40 -0.71
CA GLY A 50 4.10 -13.77 -1.50
C GLY A 50 2.73 -13.44 -0.91
N ALA A 51 1.73 -13.42 -1.79
CA ALA A 51 0.33 -13.16 -1.44
C ALA A 51 -0.62 -13.78 -2.48
N LEU A 52 -1.89 -13.93 -2.12
CA LEU A 52 -2.94 -14.32 -3.05
C LEU A 52 -3.35 -13.15 -3.92
N PHE A 53 -3.42 -13.36 -5.23
CA PHE A 53 -3.82 -12.35 -6.21
C PHE A 53 -5.09 -12.83 -6.91
N LEU A 54 -6.11 -11.97 -6.96
CA LEU A 54 -7.39 -12.29 -7.57
C LEU A 54 -7.82 -11.19 -8.56
N ASP A 55 -8.50 -11.58 -9.63
CA ASP A 55 -9.15 -10.65 -10.56
C ASP A 55 -10.62 -11.04 -10.76
N LEU A 56 -11.54 -10.10 -10.56
CA LEU A 56 -12.97 -10.30 -10.80
C LEU A 56 -13.44 -9.46 -11.99
N GLY A 57 -13.52 -10.14 -13.12
CA GLY A 57 -14.07 -9.64 -14.38
C GLY A 57 -15.59 -9.75 -14.46
N GLY A 58 -16.11 -9.47 -15.66
CA GLY A 58 -17.54 -9.64 -15.96
C GLY A 58 -17.93 -11.11 -16.22
N GLY A 59 -17.02 -11.89 -16.82
CA GLY A 59 -17.27 -13.28 -17.22
C GLY A 59 -16.57 -14.33 -16.36
N SER A 60 -15.49 -13.98 -15.67
CA SER A 60 -14.70 -14.91 -14.86
C SER A 60 -14.15 -14.26 -13.59
N VAL A 61 -13.69 -15.13 -12.69
CA VAL A 61 -12.82 -14.80 -11.55
C VAL A 61 -11.56 -15.66 -11.64
N GLN A 62 -10.41 -15.06 -11.36
CA GLN A 62 -9.11 -15.74 -11.32
C GLN A 62 -8.52 -15.64 -9.92
N MET A 63 -7.77 -16.66 -9.49
CA MET A 63 -6.98 -16.66 -8.26
C MET A 63 -5.64 -17.33 -8.48
N THR A 64 -4.56 -16.73 -7.96
CA THR A 64 -3.19 -17.22 -8.05
C THR A 64 -2.36 -16.79 -6.83
N TRP A 65 -1.15 -17.33 -6.70
CA TRP A 65 -0.13 -16.88 -5.76
C TRP A 65 0.97 -16.09 -6.49
N VAL A 66 1.43 -14.97 -5.91
CA VAL A 66 2.51 -14.14 -6.47
C VAL A 66 3.51 -13.82 -5.38
N ASP A 67 4.77 -14.18 -5.59
CA ASP A 67 5.92 -13.77 -4.77
C ASP A 67 6.99 -13.16 -5.67
N THR A 68 7.13 -11.83 -5.61
CA THR A 68 8.07 -11.08 -6.46
C THR A 68 9.54 -11.32 -6.10
N SER A 69 9.83 -12.00 -4.98
CA SER A 69 11.20 -12.40 -4.65
C SER A 69 11.69 -13.60 -5.46
N GLN A 70 10.78 -14.32 -6.12
CA GLN A 70 11.10 -15.47 -6.95
C GLN A 70 11.39 -15.06 -8.39
N ALA A 71 12.37 -15.72 -9.01
CA ALA A 71 12.63 -15.55 -10.44
C ALA A 71 11.44 -16.06 -11.26
N HIS A 72 11.09 -15.35 -12.34
CA HIS A 72 10.00 -15.72 -13.25
C HIS A 72 8.65 -15.91 -12.56
N TYR A 73 8.42 -15.22 -11.44
CA TYR A 73 7.19 -15.32 -10.65
C TYR A 73 5.94 -15.11 -11.51
N GLU A 74 6.02 -14.25 -12.54
CA GLU A 74 4.89 -13.86 -13.37
C GLU A 74 4.34 -15.04 -14.16
N PHE A 75 5.22 -15.88 -14.69
CA PHE A 75 4.85 -17.06 -15.47
C PHE A 75 4.41 -18.20 -14.55
N GLN A 76 5.13 -18.42 -13.45
CA GLN A 76 4.76 -19.45 -12.48
C GLN A 76 3.37 -19.19 -11.87
N ALA A 77 3.09 -17.94 -11.50
CA ALA A 77 1.78 -17.51 -11.04
C ALA A 77 0.73 -17.70 -12.14
N ALA A 78 0.96 -17.21 -13.36
CA ALA A 78 -0.03 -17.32 -14.43
C ALA A 78 -0.38 -18.76 -14.83
N LEU A 79 0.59 -19.68 -14.76
CA LEU A 79 0.39 -21.11 -15.01
C LEU A 79 -0.20 -21.86 -13.81
N ALA A 80 -0.15 -21.27 -12.61
CA ALA A 80 -0.77 -21.81 -11.42
C ALA A 80 -2.18 -21.30 -11.18
N GLY A 81 -2.49 -20.10 -11.66
CA GLY A 81 -3.81 -19.54 -11.55
C GLY A 81 -4.82 -20.28 -12.42
N GLU A 82 -6.01 -20.45 -11.86
CA GLU A 82 -7.16 -21.01 -12.56
C GLU A 82 -8.23 -19.93 -12.73
N SER A 83 -8.98 -20.00 -13.83
CA SER A 83 -10.06 -19.07 -14.15
C SER A 83 -11.40 -19.79 -14.04
N LEU A 84 -12.22 -19.40 -13.07
CA LEU A 84 -13.58 -19.89 -12.94
C LEU A 84 -14.53 -19.02 -13.77
N PRO A 85 -15.56 -19.60 -14.42
CA PRO A 85 -16.52 -18.85 -15.21
C PRO A 85 -17.59 -18.19 -14.32
N TYR A 86 -17.18 -17.44 -13.30
CA TYR A 86 -18.06 -16.78 -12.32
C TYR A 86 -17.76 -15.29 -12.17
N GLY A 87 -17.74 -14.58 -13.29
CA GLY A 87 -17.64 -13.12 -13.26
C GLY A 87 -18.93 -12.46 -12.77
N ALA A 88 -18.82 -11.22 -12.31
CA ALA A 88 -19.92 -10.49 -11.69
C ALA A 88 -21.18 -10.40 -12.57
N ALA A 89 -21.02 -10.20 -13.88
CA ALA A 89 -22.16 -10.08 -14.79
C ALA A 89 -22.86 -11.41 -15.04
N LYS A 90 -22.09 -12.50 -15.20
CA LYS A 90 -22.66 -13.84 -15.37
C LYS A 90 -23.41 -14.26 -14.11
N LEU A 91 -22.80 -14.09 -12.94
CA LEU A 91 -23.42 -14.48 -11.67
C LEU A 91 -24.63 -13.60 -11.32
N THR A 92 -24.64 -12.32 -11.68
CA THR A 92 -25.86 -11.50 -11.58
C THR A 92 -27.01 -12.08 -12.40
N ARG A 93 -26.77 -12.54 -13.64
CA ARG A 93 -27.82 -13.18 -14.45
C ARG A 93 -28.31 -14.47 -13.82
N VAL A 94 -27.39 -15.29 -13.27
CA VAL A 94 -27.79 -16.49 -12.52
C VAL A 94 -28.75 -16.08 -11.41
N LEU A 95 -28.35 -15.16 -10.53
CA LEU A 95 -29.15 -14.76 -9.36
C LEU A 95 -30.45 -14.00 -9.67
N GLU A 96 -30.55 -13.32 -10.81
CA GLU A 96 -31.73 -12.55 -11.21
C GLU A 96 -32.71 -13.33 -12.10
N GLU A 97 -32.22 -14.28 -12.90
CA GLU A 97 -32.99 -14.87 -14.01
C GLU A 97 -33.25 -16.38 -13.84
N GLN A 98 -32.56 -17.07 -12.93
CA GLN A 98 -32.66 -18.52 -12.78
C GLN A 98 -33.53 -18.93 -11.57
N PRO A 99 -34.04 -20.17 -11.53
CA PRO A 99 -34.74 -20.70 -10.36
C PRO A 99 -33.78 -20.95 -9.17
N PRO A 100 -34.29 -21.01 -7.92
CA PRO A 100 -33.49 -21.22 -6.71
C PRO A 100 -32.59 -22.47 -6.73
N GLU A 101 -33.04 -23.55 -7.35
CA GLU A 101 -32.26 -24.79 -7.48
C GLU A 101 -30.98 -24.58 -8.31
N ILE A 102 -31.08 -23.82 -9.41
CA ILE A 102 -29.93 -23.46 -10.24
C ILE A 102 -29.03 -22.47 -9.50
N HIS A 103 -29.58 -21.56 -8.70
CA HIS A 103 -28.77 -20.69 -7.84
C HIS A 103 -27.88 -21.51 -6.90
N GLN A 104 -28.47 -22.46 -6.18
CA GLN A 104 -27.76 -23.27 -5.21
C GLN A 104 -26.67 -24.13 -5.88
N ALA A 105 -26.98 -24.74 -7.02
CA ALA A 105 -26.01 -25.54 -7.77
C ALA A 105 -24.82 -24.70 -8.30
N GLU A 106 -25.09 -23.53 -8.88
CA GLU A 106 -24.04 -22.64 -9.40
C GLU A 106 -23.18 -22.02 -8.27
N ILE A 107 -23.79 -21.71 -7.12
CA ILE A 107 -23.05 -21.25 -5.94
C ILE A 107 -22.17 -22.37 -5.38
N GLY A 108 -22.69 -23.60 -5.23
CA GLY A 108 -21.89 -24.74 -4.78
C GLY A 108 -20.71 -25.02 -5.72
N THR A 109 -20.92 -24.93 -7.03
CA THR A 109 -19.85 -25.10 -8.03
C THR A 109 -18.78 -24.00 -7.92
N LEU A 110 -19.19 -22.77 -7.60
CA LEU A 110 -18.26 -21.66 -7.34
C LEU A 110 -17.43 -21.92 -6.07
N GLU A 111 -18.08 -22.33 -4.97
CA GLU A 111 -17.44 -22.65 -3.69
C GLU A 111 -16.41 -23.78 -3.85
N GLU A 112 -16.84 -24.92 -4.38
CA GLU A 112 -15.96 -26.07 -4.69
C GLU A 112 -14.81 -25.66 -5.64
N GLY A 113 -15.10 -24.78 -6.60
CA GLY A 113 -14.11 -24.25 -7.52
C GLY A 113 -13.03 -23.46 -6.81
N ILE A 114 -13.40 -22.52 -5.92
CA ILE A 114 -12.42 -21.70 -5.20
C ILE A 114 -11.63 -22.55 -4.20
N ASP A 115 -12.30 -23.46 -3.48
CA ASP A 115 -11.65 -24.41 -2.56
C ASP A 115 -10.59 -25.24 -3.27
N ARG A 116 -10.94 -25.82 -4.44
CA ARG A 116 -10.00 -26.59 -5.26
C ARG A 116 -8.79 -25.75 -5.68
N ILE A 117 -9.02 -24.52 -6.14
CA ILE A 117 -7.92 -23.64 -6.56
C ILE A 117 -7.01 -23.33 -5.38
N TYR A 118 -7.57 -22.99 -4.21
CA TYR A 118 -6.76 -22.69 -3.04
C TYR A 118 -5.92 -23.89 -2.60
N ALA A 119 -6.50 -25.10 -2.59
CA ALA A 119 -5.79 -26.33 -2.28
C ALA A 119 -4.66 -26.62 -3.28
N ASN A 120 -4.90 -26.41 -4.58
CA ASN A 120 -3.88 -26.54 -5.63
C ASN A 120 -2.73 -25.52 -5.46
N LEU A 121 -3.07 -24.26 -5.15
CA LEU A 121 -2.04 -23.24 -4.88
C LEU A 121 -1.22 -23.62 -3.64
N CYS A 122 -1.85 -24.11 -2.57
CA CYS A 122 -1.12 -24.59 -1.39
C CYS A 122 -0.16 -25.73 -1.76
N SER A 123 -0.61 -26.74 -2.52
CA SER A 123 0.25 -27.86 -2.90
C SER A 123 1.43 -27.46 -3.80
N ARG A 124 1.26 -26.41 -4.62
CA ARG A 124 2.30 -25.92 -5.55
C ARG A 124 3.28 -24.94 -4.93
N PHE A 125 2.86 -24.15 -3.94
CA PHE A 125 3.67 -23.07 -3.37
C PHE A 125 3.99 -23.33 -1.89
N PRO A 126 5.21 -23.79 -1.57
CA PRO A 126 5.60 -24.14 -0.19
C PRO A 126 5.40 -23.02 0.83
N ALA A 127 5.61 -21.76 0.43
CA ALA A 127 5.37 -20.60 1.29
C ALA A 127 3.91 -20.48 1.71
N LEU A 128 2.97 -20.62 0.75
CA LEU A 128 1.54 -20.59 1.04
C LEU A 128 1.12 -21.80 1.89
N GLN A 129 1.65 -23.00 1.59
CA GLN A 129 1.41 -24.19 2.41
C GLN A 129 1.89 -23.99 3.84
N ALA A 130 3.07 -23.40 4.04
CA ALA A 130 3.62 -23.14 5.37
C ALA A 130 2.73 -22.16 6.16
N ILE A 131 2.21 -21.11 5.51
CA ILE A 131 1.25 -20.17 6.11
C ILE A 131 -0.02 -20.92 6.55
N LYS A 132 -0.60 -21.74 5.65
CA LYS A 132 -1.79 -22.54 5.96
C LYS A 132 -1.55 -23.50 7.12
N SER A 133 -0.47 -24.28 7.06
CA SER A 133 -0.12 -25.25 8.12
C SER A 133 0.11 -24.58 9.48
N THR A 134 0.74 -23.40 9.49
CA THR A 134 0.96 -22.62 10.72
C THR A 134 -0.36 -22.10 11.29
N HIS A 135 -1.28 -21.66 10.43
CA HIS A 135 -2.64 -21.31 10.84
C HIS A 135 -3.41 -22.51 11.41
N ASP A 136 -3.35 -23.66 10.74
CA ASP A 136 -4.04 -24.89 11.16
C ASP A 136 -3.53 -25.39 12.54
N ARG A 137 -2.29 -25.07 12.92
CA ARG A 137 -1.73 -25.31 14.27
C ARG A 137 -2.19 -24.29 15.32
N GLY A 138 -2.94 -23.27 14.95
CA GLY A 138 -3.42 -22.21 15.85
C GLY A 138 -2.41 -21.08 16.11
N GLU A 139 -1.32 -21.01 15.34
CA GLU A 139 -0.22 -20.03 15.54
C GLU A 139 -0.49 -18.67 14.86
N GLY A 140 -1.72 -18.39 14.42
CA GLY A 140 -2.13 -17.06 13.97
C GLY A 140 -1.53 -16.58 12.65
N ALA A 141 -0.89 -17.44 11.85
CA ALA A 141 -0.38 -17.06 10.53
C ALA A 141 -1.50 -16.62 9.58
N THR A 142 -1.26 -15.54 8.85
CA THR A 142 -2.24 -14.96 7.93
C THR A 142 -1.70 -14.85 6.51
N VAL A 143 -2.60 -14.79 5.54
CA VAL A 143 -2.29 -14.61 4.12
C VAL A 143 -2.82 -13.26 3.63
N ASP A 144 -1.93 -12.45 3.06
CA ASP A 144 -2.31 -11.20 2.41
C ASP A 144 -2.92 -11.45 1.03
N VAL A 145 -3.81 -10.55 0.63
CA VAL A 145 -4.62 -10.69 -0.59
C VAL A 145 -4.63 -9.39 -1.38
N TYR A 146 -4.41 -9.49 -2.69
CA TYR A 146 -4.52 -8.40 -3.64
C TYR A 146 -5.67 -8.67 -4.61
N MET A 147 -6.63 -7.75 -4.67
CA MET A 147 -7.86 -7.92 -5.43
C MET A 147 -7.99 -6.87 -6.53
N CYS A 148 -8.01 -7.32 -7.78
CA CYS A 148 -8.12 -6.52 -8.98
C CYS A 148 -9.50 -6.72 -9.66
N GLY A 149 -9.80 -5.85 -10.61
CA GLY A 149 -11.03 -5.96 -11.39
C GLY A 149 -12.17 -5.13 -10.80
N GLY A 150 -13.09 -4.75 -11.68
CA GLY A 150 -14.14 -3.81 -11.30
C GLY A 150 -15.09 -4.37 -10.23
N GLY A 151 -15.22 -5.71 -10.13
CA GLY A 151 -16.03 -6.35 -9.10
C GLY A 151 -15.48 -6.11 -7.72
N PHE A 152 -14.24 -6.54 -7.47
CA PHE A 152 -13.59 -6.34 -6.18
C PHE A 152 -13.39 -4.86 -5.85
N ARG A 153 -13.06 -4.00 -6.81
CA ARG A 153 -13.05 -2.55 -6.56
C ARG A 153 -14.40 -2.01 -6.11
N GLY A 154 -15.50 -2.55 -6.63
CA GLY A 154 -16.85 -2.21 -6.15
C GLY A 154 -17.09 -2.59 -4.69
N TYR A 155 -16.55 -3.73 -4.25
CA TYR A 155 -16.57 -4.12 -2.84
C TYR A 155 -15.67 -3.21 -1.98
N GLY A 156 -14.46 -2.91 -2.44
CA GLY A 156 -13.57 -1.95 -1.80
C GLY A 156 -14.20 -0.56 -1.64
N SER A 157 -14.93 -0.07 -2.65
CA SER A 157 -15.68 1.20 -2.56
C SER A 157 -16.74 1.18 -1.47
N MET A 158 -17.42 0.04 -1.26
CA MET A 158 -18.40 -0.10 -0.18
C MET A 158 -17.73 -0.08 1.18
N LEU A 159 -16.65 -0.86 1.34
CA LEU A 159 -15.87 -0.93 2.57
C LEU A 159 -15.31 0.45 2.95
N MET A 160 -14.73 1.17 1.99
CA MET A 160 -14.16 2.50 2.24
C MET A 160 -15.24 3.53 2.59
N HIS A 161 -16.43 3.41 2.02
CA HIS A 161 -17.56 4.27 2.40
C HIS A 161 -18.02 4.01 3.83
N ASN A 162 -17.93 2.76 4.30
CA ASN A 162 -18.26 2.34 5.66
C ASN A 162 -17.03 2.29 6.57
N ASP A 163 -15.93 2.92 6.18
CA ASP A 163 -14.70 2.87 6.95
C ASP A 163 -14.86 3.67 8.25
N SER A 164 -14.22 3.19 9.32
CA SER A 164 -14.12 3.92 10.57
C SER A 164 -13.42 5.27 10.40
N ILE A 165 -12.58 5.42 9.39
CA ILE A 165 -11.96 6.69 8.98
C ILE A 165 -12.94 7.39 8.04
N SER A 166 -13.67 8.38 8.58
CA SER A 166 -14.71 9.10 7.83
C SER A 166 -14.57 10.62 8.05
N PRO A 167 -14.44 11.42 6.97
CA PRO A 167 -14.22 10.97 5.59
C PRO A 167 -12.86 10.27 5.44
N TYR A 168 -12.78 9.27 4.56
CA TYR A 168 -11.51 8.62 4.24
C TYR A 168 -10.60 9.60 3.47
N PRO A 169 -9.33 9.81 3.88
CA PRO A 169 -8.53 10.95 3.42
C PRO A 169 -7.98 10.82 2.00
N ILE A 170 -7.94 9.61 1.43
CA ILE A 170 -7.40 9.37 0.08
C ILE A 170 -8.53 8.94 -0.85
N SER A 171 -8.84 9.78 -1.84
CA SER A 171 -9.95 9.58 -2.76
C SER A 171 -9.61 8.61 -3.90
N SER A 172 -9.21 7.38 -3.57
CA SER A 172 -8.94 6.33 -4.55
C SER A 172 -9.25 4.95 -3.98
N ILE A 173 -9.74 4.04 -4.83
CA ILE A 173 -9.81 2.61 -4.47
C ILE A 173 -8.45 1.94 -4.65
N ASN A 174 -7.62 2.49 -5.54
CA ASN A 174 -6.33 1.89 -5.84
C ASN A 174 -5.46 1.90 -4.59
N SER A 175 -5.00 0.73 -4.17
CA SER A 175 -4.26 0.46 -2.93
C SER A 175 -5.02 0.71 -1.62
N TYR A 176 -6.34 0.95 -1.68
CA TYR A 176 -7.17 0.92 -0.47
C TYR A 176 -7.06 -0.47 0.16
N SER A 177 -6.93 -0.52 1.48
CA SER A 177 -6.71 -1.78 2.17
C SER A 177 -7.42 -1.85 3.51
N VAL A 178 -7.87 -3.06 3.84
CA VAL A 178 -8.53 -3.37 5.10
C VAL A 178 -8.00 -4.66 5.72
N PRO A 179 -8.03 -4.80 7.05
CA PRO A 179 -7.81 -6.07 7.71
C PRO A 179 -8.88 -7.11 7.32
N GLY A 180 -8.53 -8.39 7.36
CA GLY A 180 -9.41 -9.51 7.02
C GLY A 180 -10.71 -9.51 7.82
N ARG A 181 -10.67 -9.10 9.10
CA ARG A 181 -11.88 -8.96 9.94
C ARG A 181 -12.91 -7.98 9.36
N VAL A 182 -12.46 -6.89 8.73
CA VAL A 182 -13.32 -5.87 8.11
C VAL A 182 -13.76 -6.36 6.74
N PHE A 183 -12.84 -6.96 5.97
CA PHE A 183 -13.15 -7.56 4.68
C PHE A 183 -14.28 -8.60 4.75
N ARG A 184 -14.32 -9.39 5.83
CA ARG A 184 -15.32 -10.46 6.06
C ARG A 184 -16.73 -9.97 6.37
N GLN A 185 -16.98 -8.66 6.50
CA GLN A 185 -18.29 -8.10 6.86
C GLN A 185 -19.28 -8.07 5.67
N THR A 186 -19.41 -9.16 4.92
CA THR A 186 -20.21 -9.21 3.68
C THR A 186 -21.69 -8.94 3.93
N SER A 187 -22.25 -9.47 5.03
CA SER A 187 -23.65 -9.22 5.44
C SER A 187 -23.94 -7.74 5.68
N GLU A 188 -23.02 -7.04 6.35
CA GLU A 188 -23.15 -5.59 6.59
C GLU A 188 -23.07 -4.83 5.27
N MET A 189 -22.14 -5.19 4.39
CA MET A 189 -22.00 -4.55 3.08
C MET A 189 -23.21 -4.81 2.18
N ARG A 190 -23.84 -5.99 2.26
CA ARG A 190 -25.11 -6.29 1.59
C ARG A 190 -26.25 -5.45 2.17
N ARG A 191 -26.31 -5.27 3.50
CA ARG A 191 -27.30 -4.40 4.15
C ARG A 191 -27.16 -2.96 3.67
N LEU A 192 -25.94 -2.42 3.75
CA LEU A 192 -25.60 -1.09 3.25
C LEU A 192 -25.91 -0.95 1.75
N ASN A 193 -25.75 -2.01 0.96
CA ASN A 193 -26.13 -1.99 -0.45
C ASN A 193 -27.63 -1.76 -0.70
N ARG A 194 -28.47 -2.31 0.18
CA ARG A 194 -29.94 -2.23 0.09
C ARG A 194 -30.51 -0.96 0.71
N GLU A 195 -29.93 -0.51 1.82
CA GLU A 195 -30.51 0.57 2.64
C GLU A 195 -29.98 1.96 2.28
N TYR A 196 -28.78 2.07 1.73
CA TYR A 196 -28.20 3.36 1.36
C TYR A 196 -28.47 3.71 -0.10
N ASP A 197 -29.29 4.74 -0.33
CA ASP A 197 -29.65 5.23 -1.67
C ASP A 197 -28.71 6.31 -2.22
N GLY A 198 -27.74 6.75 -1.41
CA GLY A 198 -26.81 7.81 -1.78
C GLY A 198 -25.69 7.38 -2.73
N LYS A 199 -24.88 8.36 -3.16
CA LYS A 199 -23.72 8.12 -4.01
C LYS A 199 -22.56 7.58 -3.19
N ILE A 200 -22.07 6.39 -3.56
CA ILE A 200 -20.81 5.87 -3.03
C ILE A 200 -19.66 6.18 -3.98
N PHE A 201 -18.61 6.80 -3.45
CA PHE A 201 -17.41 7.13 -4.22
C PHE A 201 -16.80 5.87 -4.85
N GLY A 202 -16.37 5.95 -6.12
CA GLY A 202 -15.81 4.80 -6.84
C GLY A 202 -16.83 3.70 -7.21
N MET A 203 -18.13 3.89 -6.97
CA MET A 203 -19.16 2.89 -7.28
C MET A 203 -20.14 3.40 -8.35
N SER A 204 -20.22 2.70 -9.49
CA SER A 204 -21.21 3.00 -10.54
C SER A 204 -22.55 2.34 -10.26
N LYS A 205 -23.64 2.87 -10.84
CA LYS A 205 -24.98 2.24 -10.77
C LYS A 205 -24.95 0.78 -11.24
N ARG A 206 -24.23 0.49 -12.32
CA ARG A 206 -24.02 -0.88 -12.81
C ARG A 206 -23.37 -1.76 -11.74
N ARG A 207 -22.33 -1.25 -11.08
CA ARG A 207 -21.61 -2.01 -10.04
C ARG A 207 -22.47 -2.23 -8.80
N ARG A 208 -23.27 -1.24 -8.40
CA ARG A 208 -24.26 -1.32 -7.32
C ARG A 208 -25.27 -2.45 -7.57
N ARG A 209 -25.80 -2.56 -8.79
CA ARG A 209 -26.69 -3.67 -9.19
C ARG A 209 -25.99 -5.03 -9.13
N GLN A 210 -24.73 -5.10 -9.55
CA GLN A 210 -23.94 -6.34 -9.51
C GLN A 210 -23.44 -6.72 -8.10
N PHE A 211 -23.66 -5.87 -7.10
CA PHE A 211 -23.09 -6.05 -5.77
C PHE A 211 -23.47 -7.38 -5.10
N PRO A 212 -24.72 -7.88 -5.18
CA PRO A 212 -25.06 -9.17 -4.59
C PRO A 212 -24.24 -10.34 -5.15
N ALA A 213 -23.96 -10.33 -6.46
CA ALA A 213 -23.12 -11.34 -7.10
C ALA A 213 -21.65 -11.21 -6.69
N ILE A 214 -21.14 -9.97 -6.59
CA ILE A 214 -19.77 -9.70 -6.11
C ILE A 214 -19.60 -10.22 -4.68
N ALA A 215 -20.56 -9.95 -3.80
CA ALA A 215 -20.54 -10.42 -2.42
C ALA A 215 -20.56 -11.96 -2.34
N THR A 216 -21.28 -12.65 -3.22
CA THR A 216 -21.30 -14.12 -3.27
C THR A 216 -19.92 -14.70 -3.64
N VAL A 217 -19.21 -14.10 -4.59
CA VAL A 217 -17.82 -14.50 -4.91
C VAL A 217 -16.89 -14.29 -3.70
N ILE A 218 -17.08 -13.21 -2.97
CA ILE A 218 -16.29 -12.89 -1.78
C ILE A 218 -16.61 -13.86 -0.63
N GLU A 219 -17.86 -14.25 -0.44
CA GLU A 219 -18.29 -15.24 0.55
C GLU A 219 -17.66 -16.61 0.27
N ALA A 220 -17.69 -17.07 -0.98
CA ALA A 220 -17.02 -18.30 -1.40
C ALA A 220 -15.49 -18.23 -1.17
N PHE A 221 -14.85 -17.08 -1.46
CA PHE A 221 -13.44 -16.86 -1.15
C PHE A 221 -13.13 -16.87 0.36
N ILE A 222 -13.99 -16.25 1.16
CA ILE A 222 -13.89 -16.19 2.62
C ILE A 222 -13.99 -17.59 3.25
N ALA A 223 -14.83 -18.46 2.69
CA ALA A 223 -14.98 -19.85 3.10
C ALA A 223 -13.73 -20.67 2.78
N ALA A 224 -13.17 -20.49 1.57
CA ALA A 224 -11.97 -21.20 1.13
C ALA A 224 -10.69 -20.79 1.85
N VAL A 225 -10.57 -19.50 2.21
CA VAL A 225 -9.36 -18.92 2.81
C VAL A 225 -9.67 -18.43 4.23
N PRO A 226 -9.50 -19.27 5.26
CA PRO A 226 -9.92 -18.95 6.63
C PRO A 226 -9.02 -17.92 7.33
N ASN A 227 -7.79 -17.72 6.86
CA ASN A 227 -6.76 -16.89 7.52
C ASN A 227 -6.36 -15.64 6.75
N ILE A 228 -7.32 -14.98 6.09
CA ILE A 228 -7.10 -13.68 5.41
C ILE A 228 -6.55 -12.64 6.40
N GLY A 229 -5.34 -12.16 6.13
CA GLY A 229 -4.64 -11.14 6.90
C GLY A 229 -5.09 -9.75 6.53
N ARG A 230 -4.60 -9.24 5.40
CA ARG A 230 -4.98 -7.93 4.88
C ARG A 230 -5.35 -8.01 3.40
N VAL A 231 -6.41 -7.31 3.00
CA VAL A 231 -6.87 -7.26 1.61
C VAL A 231 -6.58 -5.89 1.03
N THR A 232 -5.94 -5.83 -0.13
CA THR A 232 -5.59 -4.60 -0.85
C THR A 232 -6.28 -4.57 -2.21
N PHE A 233 -7.08 -3.54 -2.47
CA PHE A 233 -7.79 -3.38 -3.74
C PHE A 233 -6.92 -2.69 -4.78
N CYS A 234 -6.74 -3.29 -5.95
CA CYS A 234 -5.82 -2.84 -6.97
C CYS A 234 -6.54 -2.08 -8.10
N GLY A 235 -5.96 -0.95 -8.51
CA GLY A 235 -6.43 -0.10 -9.60
C GLY A 235 -6.15 -0.69 -10.99
N GLY A 236 -5.18 -1.59 -11.09
CA GLY A 236 -4.77 -2.22 -12.33
C GLY A 236 -5.84 -3.12 -12.99
N SER A 237 -5.48 -3.66 -14.14
CA SER A 237 -6.27 -4.55 -14.98
C SER A 237 -5.39 -5.19 -16.04
N ASN A 238 -5.98 -6.03 -16.90
CA ASN A 238 -5.35 -6.56 -18.11
C ASN A 238 -4.57 -5.50 -18.92
N ARG A 239 -5.06 -4.25 -18.96
CA ARG A 239 -4.41 -3.14 -19.68
C ARG A 239 -3.07 -2.74 -19.07
N GLN A 240 -2.99 -2.66 -17.75
CA GLN A 240 -1.74 -2.37 -17.07
C GLN A 240 -0.79 -3.57 -17.14
N GLY A 241 -1.31 -4.79 -17.00
CA GLY A 241 -0.48 -5.99 -17.05
C GLY A 241 0.19 -6.21 -18.40
N ILE A 242 -0.49 -5.99 -19.52
CA ILE A 242 0.14 -6.09 -20.84
C ILE A 242 1.21 -5.02 -21.05
N LEU A 243 1.01 -3.80 -20.54
CA LEU A 243 2.02 -2.73 -20.61
C LEU A 243 3.24 -3.08 -19.74
N MET A 244 3.01 -3.61 -18.55
CA MET A 244 4.10 -4.12 -17.68
C MET A 244 4.90 -5.22 -18.38
N MET A 245 4.25 -6.14 -19.08
CA MET A 245 4.93 -7.21 -19.82
C MET A 245 5.65 -6.73 -21.09
N LYS A 246 5.41 -5.49 -21.54
CA LYS A 246 6.15 -4.87 -22.64
C LYS A 246 7.42 -4.14 -22.17
N LEU A 247 7.52 -3.83 -20.88
CA LEU A 247 8.73 -3.20 -20.33
C LEU A 247 9.88 -4.22 -20.30
N PRO A 248 11.12 -3.78 -20.55
CA PRO A 248 12.31 -4.58 -20.22
C PRO A 248 12.26 -5.02 -18.76
N LEU A 249 12.76 -6.22 -18.47
CA LEU A 249 12.70 -6.83 -17.15
C LEU A 249 13.32 -5.90 -16.09
N GLU A 250 14.45 -5.27 -16.41
CA GLU A 250 15.20 -4.39 -15.51
C GLU A 250 14.37 -3.15 -15.14
N ILE A 251 13.64 -2.58 -16.10
CA ILE A 251 12.75 -1.43 -15.85
C ILE A 251 11.53 -1.89 -15.06
N ARG A 252 10.95 -3.04 -15.44
CA ARG A 252 9.76 -3.60 -14.81
C ARG A 252 9.99 -3.87 -13.32
N GLU A 253 11.15 -4.43 -12.96
CA GLU A 253 11.53 -4.76 -11.59
C GLU A 253 12.25 -3.63 -10.85
N SER A 254 12.50 -2.48 -11.49
CA SER A 254 13.03 -1.30 -10.81
C SER A 254 12.03 -0.69 -9.83
N ASN A 255 12.52 0.06 -8.84
CA ASN A 255 11.67 0.81 -7.91
C ASN A 255 11.25 2.15 -8.52
N PRO A 256 9.95 2.34 -8.89
CA PRO A 256 9.50 3.58 -9.51
C PRO A 256 9.55 4.80 -8.59
N LEU A 257 9.61 4.60 -7.26
CA LEU A 257 9.72 5.69 -6.30
C LEU A 257 11.08 6.40 -6.38
N ASP A 258 12.14 5.67 -6.74
CA ASP A 258 13.47 6.27 -6.95
C ASP A 258 13.49 7.15 -8.21
N VAL A 259 12.78 6.75 -9.26
CA VAL A 259 12.57 7.58 -10.46
C VAL A 259 11.78 8.83 -10.10
N LEU A 260 10.75 8.71 -9.26
CA LEU A 260 9.91 9.83 -8.84
C LEU A 260 10.66 10.87 -8.00
N ALA A 261 11.67 10.44 -7.23
CA ALA A 261 12.52 11.34 -6.47
C ALA A 261 13.44 12.21 -7.34
N GLN A 262 13.61 11.84 -8.62
CA GLN A 262 14.41 12.56 -9.62
C GLN A 262 15.81 12.89 -9.10
N VAL A 263 16.48 11.92 -8.48
CA VAL A 263 17.83 12.11 -7.93
C VAL A 263 18.83 12.21 -9.07
N SER A 264 19.46 13.38 -9.24
CA SER A 264 20.50 13.56 -10.24
C SER A 264 21.79 12.81 -9.87
N GLN A 265 22.67 12.60 -10.84
CA GLN A 265 23.95 11.93 -10.59
C GLN A 265 24.81 12.67 -9.55
N LYS A 266 24.74 14.01 -9.51
CA LYS A 266 25.45 14.84 -8.53
C LYS A 266 24.89 14.67 -7.12
N GLU A 267 23.57 14.58 -7.00
CA GLU A 267 22.88 14.44 -5.71
C GLU A 267 22.98 13.03 -5.13
N ARG A 268 23.31 12.02 -5.95
CA ARG A 268 23.25 10.62 -5.53
C ARG A 268 24.08 10.34 -4.26
N LEU A 269 25.30 10.87 -4.20
CA LEU A 269 26.20 10.65 -3.07
C LEU A 269 25.65 11.24 -1.76
N VAL A 270 25.06 12.45 -1.80
CA VAL A 270 24.48 13.08 -0.60
C VAL A 270 23.17 12.39 -0.22
N PHE A 271 22.35 11.96 -1.17
CA PHE A 271 21.15 11.17 -0.88
C PHE A 271 21.50 9.85 -0.20
N ASP A 272 22.50 9.13 -0.70
CA ASP A 272 22.96 7.88 -0.08
C ASP A 272 23.55 8.13 1.32
N ALA A 273 24.25 9.26 1.53
CA ALA A 273 24.77 9.65 2.84
C ALA A 273 23.66 9.99 3.85
N VAL A 274 22.67 10.81 3.46
CA VAL A 274 21.52 11.13 4.29
C VAL A 274 20.71 9.86 4.59
N LEU A 275 20.51 8.98 3.61
CA LEU A 275 19.80 7.73 3.82
C LEU A 275 20.47 6.85 4.89
N ARG A 276 21.80 6.75 4.87
CA ARG A 276 22.57 6.04 5.92
C ARG A 276 22.39 6.68 7.30
N LEU A 277 22.39 8.01 7.39
CA LEU A 277 22.13 8.71 8.65
C LEU A 277 20.72 8.42 9.18
N LEU A 278 19.71 8.47 8.31
CA LEU A 278 18.31 8.17 8.68
C LEU A 278 18.13 6.71 9.09
N GLN A 279 18.83 5.79 8.43
CA GLN A 279 18.85 4.37 8.79
C GLN A 279 19.46 4.14 10.17
N ALA A 280 20.63 4.73 10.45
CA ALA A 280 21.29 4.64 11.75
C ALA A 280 20.47 5.28 12.88
N ALA A 281 19.64 6.26 12.55
CA ALA A 281 18.71 6.91 13.47
C ALA A 281 17.45 6.08 13.76
N LEU A 282 17.28 4.88 13.18
CA LEU A 282 16.15 3.99 13.48
C LEU A 282 16.65 2.78 14.29
N PRO A 283 15.99 2.40 15.40
CA PRO A 283 16.39 1.22 16.16
C PRO A 283 16.25 -0.09 15.37
N ASP A 284 17.16 -1.03 15.62
CA ASP A 284 17.24 -2.32 14.91
C ASP A 284 15.93 -3.14 14.98
N ASN A 285 15.19 -3.05 16.09
CA ASN A 285 13.94 -3.81 16.26
C ASN A 285 12.73 -3.20 15.52
N VAL A 286 12.87 -1.99 14.97
CA VAL A 286 11.85 -1.32 14.13
C VAL A 286 12.01 -1.76 12.68
N GLN A 287 13.25 -1.94 12.23
CA GLN A 287 13.55 -2.43 10.89
C GLN A 287 13.59 -3.96 10.86
N PRO A 288 13.16 -4.63 9.76
CA PRO A 288 12.47 -4.09 8.59
C PRO A 288 10.92 -4.08 8.73
N ASN A 289 10.39 -4.41 9.90
CA ASN A 289 9.02 -4.86 10.06
C ASN A 289 8.00 -3.72 10.17
N THR A 290 8.39 -2.59 10.79
CA THR A 290 7.49 -1.46 10.99
C THR A 290 7.52 -0.53 9.76
N PRO A 291 6.34 -0.09 9.26
CA PRO A 291 6.25 0.86 8.15
C PRO A 291 6.89 2.21 8.51
N THR A 292 8.11 2.45 8.01
CA THR A 292 8.81 3.74 8.05
C THR A 292 9.04 4.23 6.62
N PRO A 293 9.35 5.52 6.41
CA PRO A 293 9.75 6.01 5.09
C PRO A 293 10.89 5.18 4.48
N ILE A 294 11.82 4.69 5.29
CA ILE A 294 12.94 3.88 4.82
C ILE A 294 12.50 2.47 4.43
N CYS A 295 11.78 1.77 5.32
CA CYS A 295 11.33 0.40 5.07
C CYS A 295 10.39 0.31 3.85
N LEU A 296 9.64 1.37 3.58
CA LEU A 296 8.70 1.45 2.46
C LEU A 296 9.35 1.95 1.15
N GLY A 297 10.65 2.22 1.12
CA GLY A 297 11.35 2.71 -0.08
C GLY A 297 11.03 4.18 -0.43
N LEU A 298 10.58 4.97 0.54
CA LEU A 298 10.27 6.40 0.40
C LEU A 298 11.46 7.31 0.76
N GLY A 299 12.61 6.74 1.13
CA GLY A 299 13.78 7.49 1.60
C GLY A 299 14.18 8.64 0.67
N SER A 300 14.37 8.36 -0.63
CA SER A 300 14.71 9.38 -1.63
C SER A 300 13.64 10.48 -1.73
N LEU A 301 12.36 10.14 -1.62
CA LEU A 301 11.26 11.11 -1.65
C LEU A 301 11.23 11.99 -0.40
N LEU A 302 11.51 11.41 0.77
CA LEU A 302 11.62 12.16 2.03
C LEU A 302 12.83 13.11 1.99
N ILE A 303 14.00 12.63 1.57
CA ILE A 303 15.24 13.42 1.48
C ILE A 303 15.04 14.65 0.59
N ARG A 304 14.39 14.45 -0.56
CA ARG A 304 14.05 15.56 -1.47
C ARG A 304 13.25 16.67 -0.79
N ARG A 305 12.44 16.34 0.22
CA ARG A 305 11.59 17.30 0.95
C ARG A 305 12.28 17.94 2.16
N ILE A 306 13.52 17.57 2.49
CA ILE A 306 14.22 18.09 3.69
C ILE A 306 14.49 19.59 3.58
N TRP A 307 15.03 20.05 2.46
CA TRP A 307 15.34 21.48 2.24
C TRP A 307 14.33 22.18 1.33
N ASP A 308 13.40 21.41 0.75
CA ASP A 308 12.33 21.94 -0.06
C ASP A 308 11.51 22.94 0.77
N ARG A 309 11.11 24.07 0.19
CA ARG A 309 10.27 25.07 0.88
C ARG A 309 10.84 25.64 2.19
N CYS A 310 12.16 25.60 2.43
CA CYS A 310 12.76 26.43 3.47
C CYS A 310 12.43 27.92 3.20
N GLY A 311 12.11 28.67 4.26
CA GLY A 311 11.69 30.08 4.18
C GLY A 311 10.18 30.32 4.18
N TYR A 312 9.36 29.28 3.98
CA TYR A 312 7.92 29.33 4.24
C TYR A 312 7.62 29.03 5.71
N ASP A 313 6.49 29.54 6.20
CA ASP A 313 5.96 29.25 7.53
C ASP A 313 5.70 27.75 7.75
N SER A 314 5.95 27.27 8.98
CA SER A 314 5.83 25.86 9.34
C SER A 314 4.42 25.31 9.20
N THR A 315 3.39 26.11 9.51
CA THR A 315 1.98 25.73 9.38
C THR A 315 1.60 25.57 7.92
N THR A 316 2.04 26.51 7.08
CA THR A 316 1.84 26.44 5.62
C THR A 316 2.53 25.21 5.02
N ASN A 317 3.76 24.91 5.45
CA ASN A 317 4.50 23.74 4.97
C ASN A 317 3.91 22.41 5.46
N ALA A 318 3.43 22.35 6.71
CA ALA A 318 2.73 21.18 7.23
C ALA A 318 1.44 20.90 6.44
N SER A 319 0.63 21.94 6.16
CA SER A 319 -0.55 21.83 5.30
C SER A 319 -0.19 21.32 3.91
N PHE A 320 0.81 21.95 3.25
CA PHE A 320 1.29 21.53 1.93
C PHE A 320 1.73 20.06 1.93
N ALA A 321 2.47 19.61 2.95
CA ALA A 321 2.96 18.24 3.05
C ALA A 321 1.83 17.20 3.09
N LEU A 322 0.79 17.46 3.88
CA LEU A 322 -0.36 16.56 4.01
C LEU A 322 -1.15 16.46 2.70
N HIS A 323 -1.42 17.59 2.05
CA HIS A 323 -2.17 17.64 0.79
C HIS A 323 -1.37 17.10 -0.40
N ASP A 324 -0.07 17.40 -0.49
CA ASP A 324 0.82 16.85 -1.53
C ASP A 324 0.85 15.32 -1.45
N ALA A 325 0.96 14.75 -0.24
CA ALA A 325 1.02 13.31 -0.06
C ALA A 325 -0.21 12.57 -0.60
N VAL A 326 -1.41 13.14 -0.47
CA VAL A 326 -2.65 12.49 -0.94
C VAL A 326 -3.02 12.80 -2.39
N THR A 327 -2.47 13.87 -2.99
CA THR A 327 -2.81 14.30 -4.36
C THR A 327 -1.74 14.00 -5.39
N ARG A 328 -0.45 13.93 -5.01
CA ARG A 328 0.65 13.76 -5.97
C ARG A 328 0.59 12.42 -6.69
N ASN A 329 0.92 12.43 -7.98
CA ASN A 329 1.19 11.24 -8.79
C ASN A 329 0.22 10.07 -8.50
N PRO A 330 -1.10 10.24 -8.70
CA PRO A 330 -2.14 9.31 -8.22
C PRO A 330 -1.96 7.87 -8.71
N ASP A 331 -1.36 7.71 -9.89
CA ASP A 331 -1.14 6.41 -10.55
C ASP A 331 0.31 5.89 -10.44
N CYS A 332 1.17 6.52 -9.62
CA CYS A 332 2.55 6.05 -9.44
C CYS A 332 2.56 4.73 -8.64
N PRO A 333 3.16 3.65 -9.17
CA PRO A 333 3.29 2.40 -8.42
C PRO A 333 4.11 2.62 -7.16
N GLY A 334 3.75 1.94 -6.08
CA GLY A 334 4.41 2.11 -4.79
C GLY A 334 3.90 3.27 -3.96
N LEU A 335 3.24 4.29 -4.53
CA LEU A 335 2.52 5.32 -3.75
C LEU A 335 1.11 4.84 -3.35
N THR A 336 1.10 3.74 -2.60
CA THR A 336 -0.07 3.20 -1.91
C THR A 336 -0.64 4.13 -0.84
N HIS A 337 -1.84 3.85 -0.33
CA HIS A 337 -2.42 4.59 0.78
C HIS A 337 -1.51 4.64 2.02
N LEU A 338 -0.92 3.50 2.40
CA LEU A 338 0.05 3.42 3.51
C LEU A 338 1.25 4.32 3.27
N THR A 339 1.87 4.23 2.10
CA THR A 339 3.06 5.03 1.77
C THR A 339 2.76 6.53 1.69
N ARG A 340 1.56 6.91 1.24
CA ARG A 340 1.11 8.31 1.23
C ARG A 340 0.92 8.83 2.65
N ALA A 341 0.28 8.03 3.50
CA ALA A 341 0.15 8.36 4.92
C ALA A 341 1.51 8.53 5.59
N VAL A 342 2.41 7.56 5.43
CA VAL A 342 3.75 7.60 6.03
C VAL A 342 4.58 8.77 5.50
N LEU A 343 4.57 9.03 4.18
CA LEU A 343 5.29 10.17 3.61
C LEU A 343 4.71 11.50 4.09
N GLY A 344 3.39 11.66 4.08
CA GLY A 344 2.71 12.88 4.51
C GLY A 344 2.98 13.21 5.98
N LEU A 345 2.89 12.20 6.86
CA LEU A 345 3.19 12.35 8.28
C LEU A 345 4.67 12.69 8.52
N ALA A 346 5.59 12.02 7.81
CA ALA A 346 7.03 12.30 7.93
C ALA A 346 7.37 13.72 7.47
N VAL A 347 6.86 14.16 6.31
CA VAL A 347 7.14 15.52 5.82
C VAL A 347 6.44 16.57 6.68
N CYS A 348 5.23 16.29 7.21
CA CYS A 348 4.56 17.16 8.17
C CYS A 348 5.38 17.34 9.45
N ALA A 349 5.91 16.25 10.01
CA ALA A 349 6.74 16.28 11.21
C ALA A 349 8.11 16.94 10.97
N ARG A 350 8.66 16.83 9.76
CA ARG A 350 9.81 17.64 9.35
C ARG A 350 9.55 19.13 9.54
N TRP A 351 8.32 19.60 9.34
CA TRP A 351 7.91 21.00 9.58
C TRP A 351 7.34 21.25 10.98
N GLY A 352 7.67 20.39 11.95
CA GLY A 352 7.29 20.58 13.36
C GLY A 352 5.84 20.22 13.68
N THR A 353 5.12 19.56 12.77
CA THR A 353 3.71 19.15 13.01
C THR A 353 2.81 20.33 13.39
N SER A 354 3.09 21.51 12.82
CA SER A 354 2.28 22.72 13.03
C SER A 354 0.99 22.62 12.23
N ILE A 355 0.00 21.86 12.72
CA ILE A 355 -1.22 21.56 11.99
C ILE A 355 -2.26 22.66 12.22
N GLY A 356 -2.76 23.24 11.13
CA GLY A 356 -3.88 24.16 11.17
C GLY A 356 -5.21 23.44 11.41
N PRO A 357 -6.23 24.09 12.02
CA PRO A 357 -7.51 23.45 12.33
C PRO A 357 -8.22 22.79 11.13
N SER A 358 -8.03 23.32 9.92
CA SER A 358 -8.61 22.76 8.69
C SER A 358 -8.02 21.42 8.26
N ASP A 359 -6.78 21.14 8.67
CA ASP A 359 -6.01 19.97 8.24
C ASP A 359 -6.00 18.85 9.29
N GLU A 360 -6.57 19.10 10.47
CA GLU A 360 -6.59 18.14 11.59
C GLU A 360 -7.24 16.80 11.17
N HIS A 361 -8.35 16.84 10.45
CA HIS A 361 -9.02 15.62 9.98
C HIS A 361 -8.18 14.83 8.98
N LEU A 362 -7.48 15.52 8.07
CA LEU A 362 -6.57 14.88 7.12
C LEU A 362 -5.40 14.23 7.87
N PHE A 363 -4.77 14.96 8.78
CA PHE A 363 -3.67 14.44 9.60
C PHE A 363 -4.07 13.20 10.40
N GLN A 364 -5.17 13.26 11.15
CA GLN A 364 -5.66 12.12 11.93
C GLN A 364 -6.08 10.95 11.04
N GLY A 365 -6.67 11.23 9.87
CA GLY A 365 -6.99 10.21 8.87
C GLY A 365 -5.73 9.46 8.40
N LEU A 366 -4.65 10.18 8.07
CA LEU A 366 -3.39 9.57 7.67
C LEU A 366 -2.73 8.78 8.80
N ARG A 367 -2.76 9.29 10.05
CA ARG A 367 -2.30 8.52 11.22
C ARG A 367 -3.04 7.20 11.34
N ARG A 368 -4.37 7.23 11.26
CA ARG A 368 -5.21 6.02 11.35
C ARG A 368 -4.98 5.04 10.20
N ILE A 369 -4.65 5.51 8.99
CA ILE A 369 -4.22 4.64 7.90
C ILE A 369 -2.90 3.94 8.26
N ALA A 370 -1.89 4.69 8.70
CA ALA A 370 -0.60 4.11 9.07
C ALA A 370 -0.75 3.12 10.23
N ASP A 371 -1.42 3.53 11.31
CA ASP A 371 -1.59 2.75 12.54
C ASP A 371 -2.50 1.51 12.34
N GLY A 372 -3.34 1.54 11.31
CA GLY A 372 -4.14 0.40 10.88
C GLY A 372 -3.32 -0.75 10.27
N HIS A 373 -2.09 -0.47 9.82
CA HIS A 373 -1.14 -1.48 9.32
C HIS A 373 -0.19 -1.97 10.41
N ASP A 374 0.30 -1.07 11.25
CA ASP A 374 1.13 -1.37 12.41
C ASP A 374 0.88 -0.29 13.45
N LYS A 375 0.59 -0.67 14.70
CA LYS A 375 0.16 0.24 15.77
C LYS A 375 1.09 1.43 16.03
N ASP A 376 2.36 1.34 15.63
CA ASP A 376 3.40 2.34 15.87
C ASP A 376 3.84 3.07 14.58
N ALA A 377 3.24 2.76 13.43
CA ALA A 377 3.65 3.30 12.14
C ALA A 377 3.58 4.82 12.06
N SER A 378 2.52 5.46 12.57
CA SER A 378 2.42 6.93 12.53
C SER A 378 3.49 7.58 13.39
N PHE A 379 3.81 7.00 14.56
CA PHE A 379 4.90 7.48 15.41
C PHE A 379 6.23 7.41 14.66
N TRP A 380 6.58 6.26 14.05
CA TRP A 380 7.85 6.11 13.35
C TRP A 380 7.94 6.93 12.07
N ALA A 381 6.82 7.18 11.40
CA ALA A 381 6.74 8.13 10.30
C ALA A 381 7.11 9.55 10.76
N MET A 382 6.45 10.04 11.82
CA MET A 382 6.72 11.37 12.37
C MET A 382 8.13 11.47 12.96
N TYR A 383 8.61 10.42 13.63
CA TYR A 383 9.98 10.32 14.16
C TYR A 383 11.02 10.49 13.04
N SER A 384 10.84 9.80 11.92
CA SER A 384 11.71 9.93 10.75
C SER A 384 11.70 11.36 10.18
N GLY A 385 10.53 12.00 10.19
CA GLY A 385 10.36 13.41 9.82
C GLY A 385 11.06 14.38 10.76
N ALA A 386 10.90 14.20 12.07
CA ALA A 386 11.54 15.01 13.09
C ALA A 386 13.07 14.90 13.02
N ILE A 387 13.61 13.71 12.75
CA ILE A 387 15.05 13.54 12.46
C ILE A 387 15.48 14.38 11.26
N CYS A 388 14.69 14.37 10.19
CA CYS A 388 14.99 15.20 9.02
C CYS A 388 14.99 16.71 9.33
N GLY A 389 14.25 17.14 10.36
CA GLY A 389 14.24 18.54 10.85
C GLY A 389 15.57 19.00 11.44
N ILE A 390 16.44 18.07 11.85
CA ILE A 390 17.77 18.39 12.40
C ILE A 390 18.73 18.87 11.30
N LEU A 391 18.65 18.32 10.09
CA LEU A 391 19.65 18.64 9.06
C LEU A 391 19.64 20.12 8.64
N PRO A 392 18.49 20.78 8.41
CA PRO A 392 18.44 22.21 8.08
C PRO A 392 18.97 23.16 9.16
N THR A 393 18.96 22.76 10.44
CA THR A 393 19.49 23.61 11.52
C THR A 393 21.02 23.64 11.52
N ILE A 394 21.66 22.59 10.99
CA ILE A 394 23.10 22.48 10.81
C ILE A 394 23.51 22.98 9.42
N PHE A 395 22.71 22.61 8.42
CA PHE A 395 22.94 22.86 6.99
C PHE A 395 21.73 23.57 6.38
N PRO A 396 21.71 24.91 6.32
CA PRO A 396 20.58 25.66 5.77
C PRO A 396 20.22 25.30 4.32
N ILE A 397 21.20 24.77 3.58
CA ILE A 397 21.04 24.21 2.23
C ILE A 397 21.60 22.79 2.20
N MET A 398 21.26 22.01 1.16
CA MET A 398 21.79 20.66 0.98
C MET A 398 23.33 20.69 0.93
N PRO A 399 24.03 19.99 1.85
CA PRO A 399 25.49 20.02 1.92
C PRO A 399 26.15 19.09 0.91
N GLU A 400 27.46 19.20 0.77
CA GLU A 400 28.26 18.19 0.07
C GLU A 400 28.36 16.90 0.92
N PRO A 401 28.51 15.71 0.30
CA PRO A 401 28.49 14.43 1.02
C PRO A 401 29.54 14.31 2.13
N ASP A 402 30.77 14.75 1.86
CA ASP A 402 31.88 14.66 2.82
C ASP A 402 31.70 15.63 3.98
N GLU A 403 31.12 16.81 3.70
CA GLU A 403 30.78 17.77 4.73
C GLU A 403 29.73 17.18 5.68
N LEU A 404 28.65 16.59 5.13
CA LEU A 404 27.60 15.95 5.91
C LEU A 404 28.15 14.85 6.82
N LEU A 405 28.92 13.90 6.28
CA LEU A 405 29.41 12.74 7.01
C LEU A 405 30.46 13.09 8.08
N SER A 406 31.23 14.17 7.87
CA SER A 406 32.17 14.67 8.88
C SER A 406 31.50 15.50 9.98
N ALA A 407 30.29 16.01 9.74
CA ALA A 407 29.62 16.95 10.64
C ALA A 407 28.74 16.28 11.69
N ILE A 408 28.01 15.24 11.29
CA ILE A 408 26.92 14.67 12.09
C ILE A 408 26.91 13.15 12.06
N THR A 409 26.65 12.55 13.21
CA THR A 409 26.22 11.15 13.31
C THR A 409 24.89 11.06 14.05
N LEU A 410 24.08 10.06 13.69
CA LEU A 410 22.80 9.80 14.33
C LEU A 410 22.73 8.33 14.73
N HIS A 411 22.25 8.08 15.94
CA HIS A 411 22.02 6.73 16.44
C HIS A 411 20.79 6.69 17.34
N ALA A 412 19.95 5.67 17.22
CA ALA A 412 18.79 5.51 18.09
C ALA A 412 18.78 4.19 18.85
N ALA A 413 18.36 4.24 20.11
CA ALA A 413 18.14 3.06 20.93
C ALA A 413 16.79 3.15 21.66
N ILE A 414 16.19 1.99 21.94
CA ILE A 414 14.98 1.89 22.77
C ILE A 414 15.38 1.41 24.16
N GLU A 415 15.15 2.23 25.18
CA GLU A 415 15.25 1.84 26.58
C GLU A 415 13.86 1.39 27.09
N PRO A 416 13.72 0.16 27.59
CA PRO A 416 12.45 -0.33 28.13
C PRO A 416 11.96 0.53 29.31
N GLY A 417 10.66 0.81 29.33
CA GLY A 417 10.05 1.51 30.45
C GLY A 417 10.03 0.66 31.72
N LYS A 418 10.36 1.26 32.87
CA LYS A 418 10.24 0.58 34.18
C LYS A 418 8.81 0.68 34.73
N SER A 419 8.29 -0.41 35.28
CA SER A 419 7.05 -0.46 36.09
C SER A 419 5.82 0.17 35.40
N GLY A 420 5.43 -0.35 34.23
CA GLY A 420 4.24 0.12 33.51
C GLY A 420 4.38 1.49 32.83
N LYS A 421 5.61 2.05 32.81
CA LYS A 421 5.93 3.25 32.03
C LYS A 421 6.16 2.87 30.57
N ARG A 422 5.87 3.82 29.68
CA ARG A 422 6.16 3.74 28.24
C ARG A 422 7.66 3.60 27.99
N ASP A 423 8.00 2.85 26.95
CA ASP A 423 9.36 2.75 26.42
C ASP A 423 9.87 4.12 25.96
N LYS A 424 11.20 4.27 25.99
CA LYS A 424 11.87 5.53 25.69
C LYS A 424 12.80 5.36 24.49
N VAL A 425 12.54 6.12 23.42
CA VAL A 425 13.44 6.24 22.28
C VAL A 425 14.47 7.32 22.58
N ILE A 426 15.75 6.97 22.52
CA ILE A 426 16.87 7.89 22.73
C ILE A 426 17.58 8.10 21.40
N LEU A 427 17.49 9.33 20.90
CA LEU A 427 18.27 9.77 19.75
C LEU A 427 19.59 10.39 20.24
N SER A 428 20.70 9.82 19.80
CA SER A 428 22.05 10.35 20.02
C SER A 428 22.51 11.06 18.76
N ILE A 429 22.92 12.32 18.90
CA ILE A 429 23.38 13.20 17.83
C ILE A 429 24.84 13.56 18.13
N GLY A 430 25.76 12.99 17.36
CA GLY A 430 27.16 13.45 17.38
C GLY A 430 27.30 14.67 16.49
N LEU A 431 27.85 15.77 17.00
CA LEU A 431 28.15 16.98 16.23
C LEU A 431 29.64 17.34 16.28
N ALA A 432 30.23 17.58 15.13
CA ALA A 432 31.61 18.06 15.02
C ALA A 432 31.76 19.46 15.63
N SER A 433 32.91 19.73 16.26
CA SER A 433 33.17 20.97 17.01
C SER A 433 32.89 22.24 16.23
N LYS A 434 33.15 22.23 14.91
CA LYS A 434 32.91 23.40 14.04
C LYS A 434 31.44 23.82 13.94
N TYR A 435 30.47 22.94 14.24
CA TYR A 435 29.03 23.25 14.24
C TYR A 435 28.46 23.47 15.64
N GLN A 436 29.19 23.14 16.70
CA GLN A 436 28.69 23.26 18.08
C GLN A 436 28.42 24.70 18.51
N GLY A 437 29.13 25.68 17.93
CA GLY A 437 28.90 27.09 18.21
C GLY A 437 27.61 27.65 17.59
N ASN A 438 27.05 26.97 16.58
CA ASN A 438 25.91 27.45 15.80
C ASN A 438 24.61 26.70 16.13
N VAL A 439 24.69 25.57 16.83
CA VAL A 439 23.55 24.71 17.14
C VAL A 439 23.36 24.68 18.64
N ASN A 440 22.23 25.20 19.14
CA ASN A 440 21.86 25.06 20.54
C ASN A 440 21.30 23.64 20.79
N PRO A 441 21.98 22.80 21.60
CA PRO A 441 21.54 21.42 21.86
C PRO A 441 20.17 21.30 22.51
N GLU A 442 19.80 22.25 23.39
CA GLU A 442 18.51 22.25 24.07
C GLU A 442 17.39 22.61 23.09
N ALA A 443 17.59 23.66 22.29
CA ALA A 443 16.63 24.05 21.25
C ALA A 443 16.41 22.93 20.23
N LEU A 444 17.49 22.24 19.81
CA LEU A 444 17.40 21.10 18.91
C LEU A 444 16.58 19.95 19.52
N ALA A 445 16.80 19.66 20.80
CA ALA A 445 16.06 18.64 21.52
C ALA A 445 14.59 19.00 21.66
N ASP A 446 14.28 20.26 21.95
CA ASP A 446 12.92 20.78 22.11
C ASP A 446 12.16 20.77 20.79
N GLU A 447 12.77 21.22 19.68
CA GLU A 447 12.17 21.16 18.35
C GLU A 447 11.85 19.73 17.93
N PHE A 448 12.81 18.81 18.13
CA PHE A 448 12.61 17.40 17.85
C PHE A 448 11.47 16.80 18.67
N GLN A 449 11.41 17.08 19.96
CA GLN A 449 10.34 16.57 20.83
C GLN A 449 8.99 17.22 20.52
N SER A 450 8.98 18.51 20.18
CA SER A 450 7.78 19.25 19.82
C SER A 450 7.14 18.70 18.55
N ALA A 451 7.94 18.37 17.53
CA ALA A 451 7.47 17.74 16.30
C ALA A 451 6.75 16.39 16.53
N LEU A 452 7.06 15.71 17.64
CA LEU A 452 6.44 14.44 18.04
C LEU A 452 5.33 14.61 19.09
N SER A 453 5.17 15.82 19.63
CA SER A 453 4.13 16.13 20.60
C SER A 453 2.84 16.46 19.87
N ASN A 454 1.76 15.72 20.17
CA ASN A 454 0.43 16.10 19.72
C ASN A 454 -0.45 16.45 20.92
N LYS A 455 -1.17 17.56 20.85
CA LYS A 455 -2.07 18.04 21.91
C LYS A 455 -3.30 17.13 21.98
N GLY A 456 -3.23 16.07 22.78
CA GLY A 456 -4.38 15.21 23.08
C GLY A 456 -4.06 13.72 23.18
N ASP A 457 -2.96 13.27 22.55
CA ASP A 457 -2.53 11.87 22.59
C ASP A 457 -1.27 11.72 23.44
N LYS A 458 -1.30 10.79 24.40
CA LYS A 458 -0.07 10.33 25.05
C LYS A 458 0.69 9.47 24.04
N ALA A 459 1.68 10.06 23.36
CA ALA A 459 2.57 9.35 22.42
C ALA A 459 3.02 7.99 22.97
N GLN A 460 2.99 6.91 22.18
CA GLN A 460 3.27 5.58 22.71
C GLN A 460 4.67 5.45 23.30
N PHE A 461 5.65 6.15 22.73
CA PHE A 461 7.01 6.26 23.24
C PHE A 461 7.27 7.61 23.88
N LYS A 462 8.13 7.64 24.89
CA LYS A 462 8.82 8.87 25.28
C LYS A 462 10.02 9.07 24.37
N THR A 463 10.33 10.30 24.02
CA THR A 463 11.55 10.63 23.27
C THR A 463 12.52 11.41 24.13
N SER A 464 13.81 11.30 23.81
CA SER A 464 14.88 12.07 24.43
C SER A 464 16.02 12.19 23.45
N VAL A 465 16.67 13.35 23.46
CA VAL A 465 17.82 13.63 22.61
C VAL A 465 19.06 13.74 23.50
N ARG A 466 20.18 13.20 23.03
CA ARG A 466 21.51 13.37 23.62
C ARG A 466 22.43 13.93 22.54
N VAL A 467 22.99 15.11 22.75
CA VAL A 467 23.95 15.71 21.83
C VAL A 467 25.36 15.51 22.38
N THR A 468 26.26 14.94 21.58
CA THR A 468 27.65 14.66 21.94
C THR A 468 28.61 15.29 20.94
N SER A 469 29.86 15.52 21.36
CA SER A 469 30.92 15.95 20.45
C SER A 469 31.44 14.78 19.63
N LEU A 470 31.60 14.97 18.32
CA LEU A 470 32.41 14.05 17.51
C LEU A 470 33.88 14.37 17.76
N SER A 471 34.65 13.33 18.10
CA SER A 471 36.10 13.38 18.26
C SER A 471 36.82 13.41 16.92
#